data_AF-A0A7I7RB00-F1
#
_entry.id   AF-A0A7I7RB00-F1
#
_cell.length_a   1.000
_cell.length_b   1.000
_cell.length_c   1.000
_cell.angle_alpha   90.00
_cell.angle_beta   90.00
_cell.angle_gamma   90.00
#
_symmetry.space_group_name_H-M   'P 1'
#
loop_
_entity.id
_entity.type
_entity.pdbx_description
1 polymer ?
#
loop_
_entity_poly.entity_id
_entity_poly.type
_entity_poly.pdbx_seq_one_letter_code
_entity_poly.pdbx_strand_id
1 'polypeptide(L)'
;MLFEAVGTQIVERTDWDQSTLTHEPQVLGQAAHLWTRTSLRPSDVDVAELYDGFSFNCLSWLEALGFCGIGEAKDFLDGGQAIARDGVIPLNTHGGQLSHGRTHGMGLIHEAVTQLRGDAGDRQVEDARVAVVSSGGLTPAGDPDADRLVSVSPRPDVAAGAAPRPDVAAGAAPRFDVAVGAAPRPDVAAGAAPRPRVVLVDGVPMSGLVAAVDEPRAVIVAFHGGASTAAYFDCPGHPRLSLLRVGAALGFTVVALDRPGYGSSAPYPDAMQEPDQRVALAYGAVEKVLADGSRGAGLFLLGHSAGCELAVRMAADENAVDAGILGSAWPAPACGTAIRPPR
;
A
#
# COMPACT_ATOMS: atom_id res chain seq x y z
N MET A 1 -21.07 20.01 -13.09
CA MET A 1 -20.80 18.55 -13.06
C MET A 1 -21.66 17.92 -12.01
N LEU A 2 -22.24 16.79 -12.34
CA LEU A 2 -23.04 15.97 -11.44
C LEU A 2 -22.27 14.68 -11.19
N PHE A 3 -22.15 14.27 -9.92
CA PHE A 3 -21.78 12.90 -9.59
C PHE A 3 -23.06 12.06 -9.69
N GLU A 4 -23.16 11.27 -10.75
CA GLU A 4 -24.34 10.45 -11.04
C GLU A 4 -24.50 9.30 -10.04
N ALA A 5 -23.43 8.54 -9.80
CA ALA A 5 -23.42 7.41 -8.89
C ALA A 5 -22.02 7.17 -8.30
N VAL A 6 -21.98 6.51 -7.14
CA VAL A 6 -20.74 6.09 -6.47
C VAL A 6 -20.94 4.67 -5.94
N GLY A 7 -20.00 3.79 -6.25
CA GLY A 7 -19.95 2.42 -5.72
C GLY A 7 -18.97 2.32 -4.57
N THR A 8 -19.45 1.93 -3.39
CA THR A 8 -18.65 1.81 -2.16
C THR A 8 -18.76 0.45 -1.47
N GLN A 9 -19.55 -0.48 -2.02
CA GLN A 9 -19.84 -1.73 -1.34
C GLN A 9 -18.65 -2.67 -1.46
N ILE A 10 -18.20 -3.20 -0.33
CA ILE A 10 -17.18 -4.25 -0.30
C ILE A 10 -17.92 -5.57 -0.14
N VAL A 11 -17.79 -6.46 -1.12
CA VAL A 11 -18.41 -7.80 -1.08
C VAL A 11 -17.36 -8.91 -1.03
N GLU A 12 -16.13 -8.58 -1.41
CA GLU A 12 -14.99 -9.46 -1.30
C GLU A 12 -14.60 -9.63 0.17
N ARG A 13 -14.38 -10.90 0.56
CA ARG A 13 -13.84 -11.19 1.89
C ARG A 13 -12.44 -10.59 1.96
N THR A 14 -12.24 -9.69 2.93
CA THR A 14 -10.90 -9.19 3.23
C THR A 14 -10.15 -10.31 3.97
N ASP A 15 -9.38 -11.09 3.23
CA ASP A 15 -8.56 -12.15 3.79
C ASP A 15 -7.09 -11.74 3.84
N TRP A 16 -6.43 -12.10 4.94
CA TRP A 16 -5.02 -11.85 5.20
C TRP A 16 -4.10 -12.60 4.23
N ASP A 17 -4.56 -13.76 3.76
CA ASP A 17 -3.87 -14.62 2.81
C ASP A 17 -4.05 -14.18 1.34
N GLN A 18 -4.94 -13.21 1.08
CA GLN A 18 -5.31 -12.77 -0.26
C GLN A 18 -5.75 -13.94 -1.17
N SER A 19 -6.44 -14.95 -0.62
CA SER A 19 -6.81 -16.18 -1.34
C SER A 19 -7.78 -16.00 -2.51
N THR A 20 -8.53 -14.88 -2.55
CA THR A 20 -9.43 -14.52 -3.66
C THR A 20 -8.87 -13.31 -4.41
N LEU A 21 -7.85 -13.53 -5.23
CA LEU A 21 -7.30 -12.49 -6.08
C LEU A 21 -8.05 -12.42 -7.42
N THR A 22 -9.01 -11.50 -7.54
CA THR A 22 -8.84 -10.54 -8.65
C THR A 22 -7.54 -9.78 -8.37
N HIS A 23 -6.74 -9.49 -9.39
CA HIS A 23 -5.37 -9.00 -9.19
C HIS A 23 -5.30 -7.75 -8.28
N GLU A 24 -6.36 -6.92 -8.24
CA GLU A 24 -6.63 -5.93 -7.19
C GLU A 24 -7.83 -6.36 -6.31
N PRO A 25 -7.71 -6.34 -4.97
CA PRO A 25 -8.83 -6.59 -4.08
C PRO A 25 -9.80 -5.40 -4.04
N GLN A 26 -11.07 -5.66 -3.74
CA GLN A 26 -12.09 -4.62 -3.51
C GLN A 26 -12.36 -3.77 -4.77
N VAL A 27 -12.65 -4.43 -5.90
CA VAL A 27 -13.04 -3.79 -7.16
C VAL A 27 -14.40 -4.27 -7.66
N LEU A 28 -14.74 -5.55 -7.45
CA LEU A 28 -15.97 -6.17 -7.94
C LEU A 28 -17.18 -5.66 -7.18
N GLY A 29 -17.09 -5.55 -5.84
CA GLY A 29 -18.19 -5.04 -5.02
C GLY A 29 -18.55 -3.61 -5.35
N GLN A 30 -17.54 -2.76 -5.51
CA GLN A 30 -17.72 -1.34 -5.79
C GLN A 30 -18.23 -1.14 -7.21
N ALA A 31 -17.68 -1.85 -8.20
CA ALA A 31 -18.18 -1.79 -9.57
C ALA A 31 -19.64 -2.25 -9.66
N ALA A 32 -19.99 -3.39 -9.04
CA ALA A 32 -21.36 -3.88 -9.00
C ALA A 32 -22.29 -2.85 -8.32
N HIS A 33 -21.91 -2.33 -7.16
CA HIS A 33 -22.71 -1.32 -6.44
C HIS A 33 -22.89 -0.05 -7.27
N LEU A 34 -21.85 0.44 -7.96
CA LEU A 34 -21.95 1.58 -8.87
C LEU A 34 -23.08 1.37 -9.90
N TRP A 35 -23.08 0.23 -10.58
CA TRP A 35 -24.06 -0.06 -11.63
C TRP A 35 -25.49 -0.26 -11.13
N THR A 36 -25.69 -0.62 -9.86
CA THR A 36 -27.04 -0.65 -9.27
C THR A 36 -27.63 0.75 -9.02
N ARG A 37 -26.79 1.79 -9.00
CA ARG A 37 -27.18 3.15 -8.61
C ARG A 37 -27.40 4.11 -9.77
N THR A 38 -27.21 3.67 -11.00
CA THR A 38 -27.43 4.47 -12.21
C THR A 38 -28.08 3.62 -13.31
N SER A 39 -28.78 4.26 -14.23
CA SER A 39 -29.23 3.63 -15.47
C SER A 39 -28.11 3.49 -16.51
N LEU A 40 -26.98 4.19 -16.33
CA LEU A 40 -25.83 4.09 -17.21
C LEU A 40 -25.17 2.70 -17.15
N ARG A 41 -24.59 2.28 -18.26
CA ARG A 41 -23.92 1.00 -18.47
C ARG A 41 -22.51 1.23 -19.01
N PRO A 42 -21.63 0.20 -19.02
CA PRO A 42 -20.26 0.37 -19.52
C PRO A 42 -20.18 0.96 -20.93
N SER A 43 -21.16 0.66 -21.79
CA SER A 43 -21.28 1.22 -23.14
C SER A 43 -21.62 2.71 -23.21
N ASP A 44 -22.06 3.31 -22.10
CA ASP A 44 -22.39 4.72 -22.02
C ASP A 44 -21.21 5.58 -21.52
N VAL A 45 -20.06 4.97 -21.21
CA VAL A 45 -18.88 5.65 -20.68
C VAL A 45 -17.97 6.10 -21.83
N ASP A 46 -17.68 7.40 -21.89
CA ASP A 46 -16.84 7.98 -22.96
C ASP A 46 -15.35 8.03 -22.58
N VAL A 47 -15.03 8.08 -21.28
CA VAL A 47 -13.64 8.12 -20.78
C VAL A 47 -13.54 7.45 -19.40
N ALA A 48 -12.48 6.68 -19.18
CA ALA A 48 -12.21 6.01 -17.92
C ALA A 48 -10.91 6.52 -17.29
N GLU A 49 -10.96 6.97 -16.04
CA GLU A 49 -9.79 7.36 -15.25
C GLU A 49 -9.67 6.40 -14.06
N LEU A 50 -8.99 5.28 -14.31
CA LEU A 50 -8.91 4.13 -13.41
C LEU A 50 -7.60 4.12 -12.64
N TYR A 51 -7.69 3.71 -11.37
CA TYR A 51 -6.54 3.55 -10.51
C TYR A 51 -5.56 2.50 -11.07
N ASP A 52 -4.34 2.96 -11.28
CA ASP A 52 -3.21 2.23 -11.86
C ASP A 52 -1.97 2.38 -10.97
N GLY A 53 -2.15 2.38 -9.64
CA GLY A 53 -1.03 2.45 -8.70
C GLY A 53 0.05 1.37 -8.91
N PHE A 54 -0.35 0.26 -9.54
CA PHE A 54 0.50 -0.62 -10.33
C PHE A 54 -0.24 -0.97 -11.62
N SER A 55 0.47 -1.39 -12.68
CA SER A 55 -0.13 -1.65 -13.99
C SER A 55 -1.25 -2.69 -13.97
N PHE A 56 -1.18 -3.68 -13.09
CA PHE A 56 -2.22 -4.72 -12.99
C PHE A 56 -3.51 -4.25 -12.30
N ASN A 57 -3.49 -3.15 -11.54
CA ASN A 57 -4.69 -2.60 -10.90
C ASN A 57 -5.72 -2.21 -11.96
N CYS A 58 -5.24 -1.59 -13.04
CA CYS A 58 -6.11 -1.16 -14.12
C CYS A 58 -6.80 -2.33 -14.85
N LEU A 59 -6.14 -3.50 -14.96
CA LEU A 59 -6.77 -4.73 -15.47
C LEU A 59 -8.00 -5.10 -14.65
N SER A 60 -7.85 -5.07 -13.33
CA SER A 60 -8.91 -5.47 -12.41
C SER A 60 -10.11 -4.53 -12.49
N TRP A 61 -9.88 -3.22 -12.63
CA TRP A 61 -10.97 -2.26 -12.85
C TRP A 61 -11.67 -2.44 -14.19
N LEU A 62 -10.93 -2.72 -15.28
CA LEU A 62 -11.52 -2.93 -16.60
C LEU A 62 -12.48 -4.13 -16.61
N GLU A 63 -12.08 -5.24 -15.98
CA GLU A 63 -12.92 -6.44 -15.85
C GLU A 63 -14.08 -6.21 -14.88
N ALA A 64 -13.82 -5.61 -13.72
CA ALA A 64 -14.84 -5.37 -12.69
C ALA A 64 -15.95 -4.42 -13.18
N LEU A 65 -15.58 -3.38 -13.92
CA LEU A 65 -16.53 -2.44 -14.51
C LEU A 65 -17.24 -3.01 -15.73
N GLY A 66 -16.76 -4.14 -16.30
CA GLY A 66 -17.39 -4.83 -17.42
C GLY A 66 -17.06 -4.26 -18.80
N PHE A 67 -15.91 -3.60 -18.95
CA PHE A 67 -15.39 -3.20 -20.28
C PHE A 67 -14.87 -4.40 -21.08
N CYS A 68 -14.47 -5.45 -20.37
CA CYS A 68 -14.14 -6.78 -20.90
C CYS A 68 -14.56 -7.85 -19.90
N GLY A 69 -14.60 -9.12 -20.31
CA GLY A 69 -14.89 -10.22 -19.40
C GLY A 69 -13.77 -10.48 -18.39
N ILE A 70 -14.11 -11.15 -17.29
CA ILE A 70 -13.14 -11.57 -16.26
C ILE A 70 -12.08 -12.48 -16.92
N GLY A 71 -10.80 -12.13 -16.76
CA GLY A 71 -9.67 -12.80 -17.40
C GLY A 71 -9.40 -12.40 -18.86
N GLU A 72 -10.21 -11.52 -19.45
CA GLU A 72 -10.06 -11.09 -20.86
C GLU A 72 -9.26 -9.80 -21.00
N ALA A 73 -8.92 -9.10 -19.90
CA ALA A 73 -8.25 -7.80 -19.99
C ALA A 73 -6.88 -7.86 -20.70
N LYS A 74 -6.18 -8.99 -20.63
CA LYS A 74 -4.92 -9.20 -21.36
C LYS A 74 -5.10 -9.08 -22.87
N ASP A 75 -6.21 -9.62 -23.40
CA ASP A 75 -6.49 -9.60 -24.84
C ASP A 75 -7.15 -8.28 -25.24
N PHE A 76 -8.00 -7.73 -24.37
CA PHE A 76 -8.57 -6.38 -24.54
C PHE A 76 -7.49 -5.30 -24.68
N LEU A 77 -6.43 -5.38 -23.87
CA LEU A 77 -5.31 -4.44 -23.91
C LEU A 77 -4.28 -4.73 -25.00
N ASP A 78 -4.38 -5.84 -25.72
CA ASP A 78 -3.35 -6.24 -26.68
C ASP A 78 -3.19 -5.19 -27.79
N GLY A 79 -1.95 -4.78 -28.03
CA GLY A 79 -1.63 -3.67 -28.95
C GLY A 79 -2.08 -2.27 -28.49
N GLY A 80 -2.80 -2.13 -27.37
CA GLY A 80 -3.18 -0.86 -26.75
C GLY A 80 -4.30 -0.07 -27.45
N GLN A 81 -4.80 -0.53 -28.60
CA GLN A 81 -5.80 0.24 -29.37
C GLN A 81 -7.13 0.40 -28.62
N ALA A 82 -7.58 -0.62 -27.88
CA ALA A 82 -8.85 -0.56 -27.17
C ALA A 82 -8.90 0.57 -26.11
N ILE A 83 -7.74 0.96 -25.59
CA ILE A 83 -7.60 1.97 -24.53
C ILE A 83 -6.96 3.29 -25.02
N ALA A 84 -6.68 3.39 -26.32
CA ALA A 84 -6.19 4.61 -26.93
C ALA A 84 -7.23 5.73 -26.83
N ARG A 85 -6.82 6.98 -27.09
CA ARG A 85 -7.73 8.15 -27.02
C ARG A 85 -8.89 8.08 -28.02
N ASP A 86 -8.71 7.33 -29.10
CA ASP A 86 -9.68 7.02 -30.15
C ASP A 86 -10.11 5.54 -30.12
N GLY A 87 -9.86 4.87 -28.98
CA GLY A 87 -10.14 3.46 -28.75
C GLY A 87 -11.59 3.19 -28.36
N VAL A 88 -11.81 1.97 -27.85
CA VAL A 88 -13.11 1.54 -27.31
C VAL A 88 -13.45 2.29 -26.03
N ILE A 89 -12.46 2.46 -25.15
CA ILE A 89 -12.59 3.23 -23.91
C ILE A 89 -11.29 4.00 -23.66
N PRO A 90 -11.22 5.30 -24.00
CA PRO A 90 -10.10 6.15 -23.67
C PRO A 90 -9.77 6.07 -22.18
N LEU A 91 -8.55 5.61 -21.87
CA LEU A 91 -8.16 5.25 -20.51
C LEU A 91 -7.00 6.11 -20.03
N ASN A 92 -7.14 6.66 -18.82
CA ASN A 92 -6.09 7.39 -18.12
C ASN A 92 -5.44 8.45 -19.02
N THR A 93 -6.24 9.34 -19.59
CA THR A 93 -5.85 10.21 -20.71
C THR A 93 -4.70 11.18 -20.38
N HIS A 94 -4.51 11.49 -19.10
CA HIS A 94 -3.39 12.23 -18.52
C HIS A 94 -2.12 11.40 -18.24
N GLY A 95 -2.15 10.08 -18.49
CA GLY A 95 -1.07 9.12 -18.26
C GLY A 95 -1.19 8.29 -16.99
N GLY A 96 -2.25 8.48 -16.21
CA GLY A 96 -2.50 7.71 -14.98
C GLY A 96 -1.47 7.98 -13.88
N GLN A 97 -1.56 7.26 -12.77
CA GLN A 97 -0.58 7.33 -11.69
C GLN A 97 0.79 6.79 -12.11
N LEU A 98 0.84 5.95 -13.14
CA LEU A 98 2.09 5.42 -13.69
C LEU A 98 2.96 6.49 -14.35
N SER A 99 2.36 7.54 -14.92
CA SER A 99 3.10 8.59 -15.63
C SER A 99 2.89 10.00 -15.08
N HIS A 100 1.67 10.35 -14.67
CA HIS A 100 1.31 11.69 -14.18
C HIS A 100 1.68 11.89 -12.71
N GLY A 101 1.82 10.80 -11.95
CA GLY A 101 2.18 10.81 -10.55
C GLY A 101 1.05 10.39 -9.62
N ARG A 102 1.43 9.87 -8.44
CA ARG A 102 0.53 9.18 -7.53
C ARG A 102 -0.11 10.15 -6.53
N THR A 103 -1.28 10.68 -6.89
CA THR A 103 -2.10 11.57 -6.03
C THR A 103 -3.30 10.85 -5.39
N HIS A 104 -3.19 9.55 -5.12
CA HIS A 104 -4.21 8.73 -4.45
C HIS A 104 -5.64 8.90 -5.03
N GLY A 105 -5.75 8.91 -6.35
CA GLY A 105 -7.03 9.04 -7.08
C GLY A 105 -7.48 10.47 -7.37
N MET A 106 -6.93 11.49 -6.71
CA MET A 106 -7.34 12.88 -6.92
C MET A 106 -7.03 13.38 -8.34
N GLY A 107 -5.90 12.93 -8.91
CA GLY A 107 -5.53 13.23 -10.30
C GLY A 107 -6.50 12.65 -11.32
N LEU A 108 -7.07 11.48 -11.04
CA LEU A 108 -8.05 10.81 -11.90
C LEU A 108 -9.38 11.59 -11.93
N ILE A 109 -9.84 12.06 -10.77
CA ILE A 109 -11.02 12.93 -10.68
C ILE A 109 -10.77 14.24 -11.41
N HIS A 110 -9.59 14.85 -11.21
CA HIS A 110 -9.23 16.09 -11.90
C HIS A 110 -9.22 15.90 -13.42
N GLU A 111 -8.66 14.80 -13.93
CA GLU A 111 -8.64 14.54 -15.36
C GLU A 111 -10.03 14.28 -15.93
N ALA A 112 -10.85 13.47 -15.27
CA ALA A 112 -12.24 13.25 -15.68
C ALA A 112 -13.02 14.58 -15.76
N VAL A 113 -12.85 15.46 -14.77
CA VAL A 113 -13.42 16.80 -14.78
C VAL A 113 -12.89 17.62 -15.97
N THR A 114 -11.58 17.55 -16.24
CA THR A 114 -10.95 18.28 -17.35
C THR A 114 -11.50 17.81 -18.71
N GLN A 115 -11.63 16.50 -18.91
CA GLN A 115 -12.20 15.88 -20.11
C GLN A 115 -13.66 16.29 -20.32
N LEU A 116 -14.49 16.18 -19.29
CA LEU A 116 -15.91 16.53 -19.35
C LEU A 116 -16.19 18.02 -19.55
N ARG A 117 -15.20 18.90 -19.33
CA ARG A 117 -15.29 20.33 -19.65
C ARG A 117 -14.88 20.66 -21.08
N GLY A 118 -14.17 19.78 -21.77
CA GLY A 118 -13.52 20.12 -23.03
C GLY A 118 -12.19 20.86 -22.85
N ASP A 119 -11.60 20.83 -21.64
CA ASP A 119 -10.42 21.62 -21.28
C ASP A 119 -9.10 20.82 -21.35
N ALA A 120 -9.12 19.59 -21.88
CA ALA A 120 -7.98 18.68 -21.80
C ALA A 120 -6.90 18.92 -22.89
N GLY A 121 -7.09 19.89 -23.78
CA GLY A 121 -6.12 20.22 -24.83
C GLY A 121 -5.83 19.03 -25.75
N ASP A 122 -4.57 18.75 -26.05
CA ASP A 122 -4.16 17.70 -27.01
C ASP A 122 -4.58 16.27 -26.61
N ARG A 123 -5.00 16.06 -25.36
CA ARG A 123 -5.49 14.76 -24.85
C ARG A 123 -7.01 14.68 -24.73
N GLN A 124 -7.72 15.69 -25.21
CA GLN A 124 -9.18 15.73 -25.18
C GLN A 124 -9.80 14.57 -25.95
N VAL A 125 -10.68 13.83 -25.28
CA VAL A 125 -11.59 12.86 -25.91
C VAL A 125 -12.73 13.63 -26.56
N GLU A 126 -13.02 13.31 -27.81
CA GLU A 126 -14.07 13.97 -28.58
C GLU A 126 -15.44 13.75 -27.93
N ASP A 127 -16.18 14.84 -27.74
CA ASP A 127 -17.55 14.84 -27.21
C ASP A 127 -17.81 14.10 -25.89
N ALA A 128 -16.79 13.88 -25.05
CA ALA A 128 -16.96 13.22 -23.75
C ALA A 128 -18.07 13.86 -22.89
N ARG A 129 -19.03 13.05 -22.44
CA ARG A 129 -20.16 13.42 -21.56
C ARG A 129 -20.23 12.59 -20.29
N VAL A 130 -19.72 11.37 -20.31
CA VAL A 130 -19.74 10.43 -19.19
C VAL A 130 -18.32 9.94 -18.92
N ALA A 131 -17.87 10.12 -17.67
CA ALA A 131 -16.61 9.59 -17.21
C ALA A 131 -16.83 8.63 -16.05
N VAL A 132 -16.07 7.53 -16.01
CA VAL A 132 -15.95 6.68 -14.83
C VAL A 132 -14.59 6.90 -14.19
N VAL A 133 -14.56 6.97 -12.86
CA VAL A 133 -13.33 7.17 -12.09
C VAL A 133 -13.24 6.11 -11.01
N SER A 134 -12.05 5.54 -10.83
CA SER A 134 -11.78 4.68 -9.66
C SER A 134 -10.66 5.26 -8.79
N SER A 135 -10.68 4.90 -7.51
CA SER A 135 -9.63 5.27 -6.56
C SER A 135 -9.16 4.02 -5.83
N GLY A 136 -7.86 3.73 -5.87
CA GLY A 136 -7.26 2.67 -5.08
C GLY A 136 -6.70 3.22 -3.77
N GLY A 137 -6.88 2.44 -2.70
CA GLY A 137 -6.37 2.75 -1.37
C GLY A 137 -7.14 3.82 -0.60
N LEU A 138 -8.21 4.41 -1.15
CA LEU A 138 -9.21 5.15 -0.39
C LEU A 138 -10.40 4.25 -0.07
N THR A 139 -10.14 3.14 0.62
CA THR A 139 -11.18 2.60 1.50
C THR A 139 -11.35 3.60 2.64
N PRO A 140 -12.56 4.11 2.92
CA PRO A 140 -12.86 4.51 4.29
C PRO A 140 -12.69 3.22 5.10
N ALA A 141 -11.54 3.08 5.76
CA ALA A 141 -11.30 1.95 6.64
C ALA A 141 -12.38 1.98 7.73
N GLY A 142 -13.26 0.99 7.70
CA GLY A 142 -14.06 0.50 8.82
C GLY A 142 -14.80 1.54 9.65
N ASP A 143 -16.05 1.82 9.28
CA ASP A 143 -17.08 1.97 10.29
C ASP A 143 -18.32 1.17 9.85
N PRO A 144 -18.72 0.11 10.57
CA PRO A 144 -19.98 -0.59 10.31
C PRO A 144 -21.24 0.30 10.49
N ASP A 145 -21.11 1.54 10.97
CA ASP A 145 -22.18 2.55 11.09
C ASP A 145 -22.12 3.67 10.01
N ALA A 146 -21.46 3.45 8.87
CA ALA A 146 -21.36 4.44 7.78
C ALA A 146 -22.71 4.84 7.11
N ASP A 147 -23.82 4.20 7.48
CA ASP A 147 -25.19 4.62 7.12
C ASP A 147 -25.63 5.96 7.76
N ARG A 148 -24.77 6.60 8.58
CA ARG A 148 -25.09 7.84 9.30
C ARG A 148 -24.31 9.09 8.87
N LEU A 149 -23.57 9.08 7.76
CA LEU A 149 -23.05 10.34 7.20
C LEU A 149 -24.19 11.15 6.57
N VAL A 150 -24.80 11.97 7.43
CA VAL A 150 -25.79 12.99 7.09
C VAL A 150 -25.20 13.95 6.06
N SER A 151 -25.83 13.98 4.89
CA SER A 151 -25.70 15.06 3.92
C SER A 151 -25.96 16.41 4.58
N VAL A 152 -24.93 17.26 4.67
CA VAL A 152 -25.10 18.67 4.99
C VAL A 152 -25.22 19.43 3.66
N SER A 153 -26.45 19.60 3.19
CA SER A 153 -26.75 20.60 2.16
C SER A 153 -26.76 22.00 2.77
N PRO A 154 -25.98 22.97 2.28
CA PRO A 154 -26.25 24.38 2.58
C PRO A 154 -27.50 24.84 1.83
N ARG A 155 -28.47 25.42 2.55
CA ARG A 155 -29.63 26.12 1.98
C ARG A 155 -29.18 27.41 1.27
N PRO A 156 -29.94 27.90 0.26
CA PRO A 156 -29.47 28.94 -0.65
C PRO A 156 -29.80 30.35 -0.16
N ASP A 157 -29.49 30.70 1.09
CA ASP A 157 -29.83 32.04 1.63
C ASP A 157 -28.65 32.67 2.41
N VAL A 158 -27.49 32.87 1.78
CA VAL A 158 -26.49 33.83 2.27
C VAL A 158 -25.90 34.59 1.08
N ALA A 159 -26.15 35.90 1.05
CA ALA A 159 -25.67 36.83 0.04
C ALA A 159 -24.14 36.79 -0.11
N ALA A 160 -23.68 36.90 -1.36
CA ALA A 160 -22.27 36.97 -1.73
C ALA A 160 -21.56 38.12 -1.01
N GLY A 161 -20.76 37.78 0.00
CA GLY A 161 -19.75 38.65 0.59
C GLY A 161 -18.49 38.65 -0.28
N ALA A 162 -18.01 39.84 -0.64
CA ALA A 162 -16.90 40.07 -1.56
C ALA A 162 -15.62 39.28 -1.22
N ALA A 163 -14.94 38.80 -2.26
CA ALA A 163 -13.63 38.16 -2.15
C ALA A 163 -12.59 39.11 -1.51
N PRO A 164 -11.73 38.64 -0.58
CA PRO A 164 -10.65 39.44 -0.04
C PRO A 164 -9.56 39.69 -1.11
N ARG A 165 -9.01 40.91 -1.11
CA ARG A 165 -7.88 41.31 -1.98
C ARG A 165 -6.56 40.64 -1.56
N PRO A 166 -5.60 40.47 -2.49
CA PRO A 166 -4.38 39.70 -2.26
C PRO A 166 -3.26 40.58 -1.71
N ASP A 167 -3.32 40.92 -0.42
CA ASP A 167 -2.25 41.67 0.24
C ASP A 167 -1.64 40.83 1.39
N VAL A 168 -0.95 39.74 1.04
CA VAL A 168 0.01 39.10 1.94
C VAL A 168 1.29 38.83 1.17
N ALA A 169 2.35 39.56 1.52
CA ALA A 169 3.68 39.40 0.99
C ALA A 169 4.13 37.93 1.06
N ALA A 170 4.69 37.44 -0.04
CA ALA A 170 5.32 36.12 -0.13
C ALA A 170 6.48 36.04 0.88
N GLY A 171 6.18 35.58 2.11
CA GLY A 171 7.18 35.15 3.05
C GLY A 171 7.89 33.94 2.46
N ALA A 172 9.21 34.03 2.31
CA ALA A 172 10.04 32.97 1.77
C ALA A 172 9.72 31.63 2.46
N ALA A 173 9.37 30.62 1.67
CA ALA A 173 9.22 29.25 2.14
C ALA A 173 10.50 28.85 2.89
N PRO A 174 10.39 28.19 4.06
CA PRO A 174 11.56 27.71 4.77
C PRO A 174 12.34 26.78 3.83
N ARG A 175 13.59 27.13 3.55
CA ARG A 175 14.52 26.23 2.86
C ARG A 175 14.79 25.07 3.81
N PHE A 176 14.20 23.92 3.52
CA PHE A 176 14.70 22.67 4.03
C PHE A 176 15.98 22.39 3.27
N ASP A 177 17.13 22.70 3.88
CA ASP A 177 18.40 22.13 3.45
C ASP A 177 18.32 20.62 3.71
N VAL A 178 17.73 19.89 2.76
CA VAL A 178 17.97 18.46 2.63
C VAL A 178 19.42 18.37 2.23
N ALA A 179 20.30 18.23 3.22
CA ALA A 179 21.59 17.62 2.99
C ALA A 179 21.27 16.23 2.44
N VAL A 180 21.22 16.13 1.11
CA VAL A 180 21.37 14.86 0.41
C VAL A 180 22.79 14.44 0.75
N GLY A 181 22.94 13.82 1.92
CA GLY A 181 24.16 13.14 2.29
C GLY A 181 24.47 12.22 1.13
N ALA A 182 25.66 12.38 0.55
CA ALA A 182 26.12 11.52 -0.53
C ALA A 182 25.77 10.08 -0.16
N ALA A 183 25.09 9.37 -1.06
CA ALA A 183 24.82 7.94 -0.90
C ALA A 183 26.11 7.28 -0.40
N PRO A 184 26.07 6.51 0.71
CA PRO A 184 27.28 5.89 1.21
C PRO A 184 27.86 5.06 0.07
N ARG A 185 29.03 5.45 -0.44
CA ARG A 185 29.92 4.50 -1.10
C ARG A 185 30.77 3.88 -0.01
N PRO A 186 30.48 2.62 0.34
CA PRO A 186 31.56 1.70 0.57
C PRO A 186 31.40 0.51 -0.38
N ASP A 187 32.52 -0.05 -0.81
CA ASP A 187 32.61 -1.49 -1.03
C ASP A 187 32.31 -2.18 0.31
N VAL A 188 31.02 -2.22 0.69
CA VAL A 188 30.55 -2.94 1.88
C VAL A 188 30.81 -4.40 1.57
N ALA A 189 31.92 -4.91 2.10
CA ALA A 189 32.19 -6.34 2.13
C ALA A 189 30.90 -7.04 2.53
N ALA A 190 30.47 -8.03 1.75
CA ALA A 190 29.21 -8.72 1.98
C ALA A 190 29.18 -9.17 3.46
N GLY A 191 28.30 -8.55 4.25
CA GLY A 191 28.11 -8.89 5.65
C GLY A 191 27.72 -10.38 5.79
N ALA A 192 27.55 -10.83 7.03
CA ALA A 192 27.21 -12.22 7.32
C ALA A 192 26.13 -12.75 6.35
N ALA A 193 26.42 -13.88 5.71
CA ALA A 193 25.51 -14.46 4.73
C ALA A 193 24.18 -14.81 5.42
N PRO A 194 23.04 -14.34 4.90
CA PRO A 194 21.74 -14.66 5.45
C PRO A 194 21.50 -16.17 5.44
N ARG A 195 20.99 -16.68 6.55
CA ARG A 195 20.70 -18.10 6.75
C ARG A 195 19.21 -18.30 6.96
N PRO A 196 18.59 -19.26 6.27
CA PRO A 196 17.22 -19.68 6.59
C PRO A 196 17.12 -20.16 8.03
N ARG A 197 16.06 -19.76 8.69
CA ARG A 197 15.72 -20.21 10.04
C ARG A 197 14.25 -20.54 10.09
N VAL A 198 13.93 -21.67 10.72
CA VAL A 198 12.56 -22.07 11.05
C VAL A 198 12.52 -22.38 12.54
N VAL A 199 11.54 -21.82 13.23
CA VAL A 199 11.30 -22.05 14.66
C VAL A 199 9.84 -22.45 14.86
N LEU A 200 9.57 -23.33 15.82
CA LEU A 200 8.21 -23.70 16.19
C LEU A 200 7.71 -22.78 17.30
N VAL A 201 6.58 -22.13 17.12
CA VAL A 201 5.88 -21.30 18.13
C VAL A 201 4.51 -21.92 18.33
N ASP A 202 4.27 -22.48 19.52
CA ASP A 202 3.00 -23.15 19.86
C ASP A 202 2.51 -24.16 18.83
N GLY A 203 3.45 -24.92 18.24
CA GLY A 203 3.18 -25.92 17.21
C GLY A 203 3.09 -25.38 15.78
N VAL A 204 3.15 -24.06 15.58
CA VAL A 204 3.16 -23.41 14.26
C VAL A 204 4.61 -23.13 13.81
N PRO A 205 5.03 -23.59 12.63
CA PRO A 205 6.35 -23.30 12.11
C PRO A 205 6.42 -21.87 11.55
N MET A 206 7.35 -21.07 12.07
CA MET A 206 7.62 -19.70 11.64
C MET A 206 8.99 -19.64 10.96
N SER A 207 9.01 -19.19 9.69
CA SER A 207 10.21 -19.12 8.87
C SER A 207 10.73 -17.68 8.72
N GLY A 208 12.01 -17.57 8.37
CA GLY A 208 12.64 -16.30 8.05
C GLY A 208 14.08 -16.47 7.59
N LEU A 209 14.72 -15.34 7.31
CA LEU A 209 16.15 -15.24 7.02
C LEU A 209 16.83 -14.41 8.11
N VAL A 210 18.02 -14.85 8.52
CA VAL A 210 18.79 -14.20 9.59
C VAL A 210 20.21 -13.93 9.12
N ALA A 211 20.66 -12.68 9.24
CA ALA A 211 22.07 -12.32 9.18
C ALA A 211 22.49 -11.87 10.58
N ALA A 212 23.11 -12.78 11.33
CA ALA A 212 23.51 -12.56 12.72
C ALA A 212 24.88 -11.88 12.81
N VAL A 213 25.01 -11.05 13.84
CA VAL A 213 26.25 -10.42 14.31
C VAL A 213 26.39 -10.80 15.79
N ASP A 214 27.58 -11.21 16.23
CA ASP A 214 27.80 -11.73 17.59
C ASP A 214 27.51 -10.68 18.67
N GLU A 215 28.00 -9.45 18.46
CA GLU A 215 27.77 -8.28 19.32
C GLU A 215 27.05 -7.20 18.52
N PRO A 216 25.74 -7.33 18.26
CA PRO A 216 25.02 -6.39 17.44
C PRO A 216 24.79 -5.08 18.20
N ARG A 217 24.76 -3.97 17.47
CA ARG A 217 24.34 -2.66 18.00
C ARG A 217 22.88 -2.67 18.43
N ALA A 218 22.05 -3.32 17.62
CA ALA A 218 20.63 -3.60 17.84
C ALA A 218 20.21 -4.71 16.86
N VAL A 219 18.99 -5.22 17.03
CA VAL A 219 18.37 -6.16 16.09
C VAL A 219 17.35 -5.43 15.23
N ILE A 220 17.40 -5.60 13.92
CA ILE A 220 16.34 -5.15 12.99
C ILE A 220 15.44 -6.34 12.69
N VAL A 221 14.15 -6.24 13.01
CA VAL A 221 13.14 -7.24 12.66
C VAL A 221 12.31 -6.70 11.50
N ALA A 222 12.42 -7.32 10.33
CA ALA A 222 11.82 -6.85 9.10
C ALA A 222 10.63 -7.73 8.65
N PHE A 223 9.51 -7.09 8.34
CA PHE A 223 8.26 -7.72 7.89
C PHE A 223 7.91 -7.27 6.47
N HIS A 224 7.74 -8.25 5.57
CA HIS A 224 7.47 -8.00 4.16
C HIS A 224 6.00 -7.60 3.89
N GLY A 225 5.72 -7.09 2.68
CA GLY A 225 4.39 -6.73 2.23
C GLY A 225 3.50 -7.93 1.85
N GLY A 226 2.35 -7.65 1.23
CA GLY A 226 1.53 -8.70 0.61
C GLY A 226 2.25 -9.39 -0.55
N ALA A 227 1.85 -10.63 -0.87
CA ALA A 227 2.38 -11.42 -2.00
C ALA A 227 3.91 -11.59 -2.04
N SER A 228 4.58 -11.58 -0.88
CA SER A 228 6.04 -11.72 -0.78
C SER A 228 6.44 -12.59 0.42
N THR A 229 7.74 -12.72 0.66
CA THR A 229 8.34 -13.49 1.77
C THR A 229 9.56 -12.76 2.31
N ALA A 230 10.22 -13.29 3.34
CA ALA A 230 11.48 -12.81 3.89
C ALA A 230 12.59 -12.62 2.84
N ALA A 231 12.53 -13.38 1.72
CA ALA A 231 13.47 -13.25 0.61
C ALA A 231 13.43 -11.86 -0.06
N TYR A 232 12.33 -11.11 0.08
CA TYR A 232 12.21 -9.72 -0.36
C TYR A 232 13.36 -8.84 0.14
N PHE A 233 13.71 -9.00 1.42
CA PHE A 233 14.77 -8.21 2.04
C PHE A 233 16.17 -8.71 1.68
N ASP A 234 16.29 -9.93 1.15
CA ASP A 234 17.58 -10.48 0.75
C ASP A 234 17.97 -10.16 -0.69
N CYS A 235 16.99 -10.05 -1.60
CA CYS A 235 17.21 -9.93 -3.03
C CYS A 235 18.21 -10.99 -3.56
N PRO A 236 17.84 -12.30 -3.54
CA PRO A 236 18.74 -13.37 -3.96
C PRO A 236 19.35 -13.12 -5.34
N GLY A 237 20.65 -13.39 -5.48
CA GLY A 237 21.42 -13.07 -6.69
C GLY A 237 21.93 -11.62 -6.78
N HIS A 238 21.46 -10.73 -5.91
CA HIS A 238 21.84 -9.32 -5.86
C HIS A 238 22.31 -8.92 -4.46
N PRO A 239 23.46 -9.46 -3.95
CA PRO A 239 23.88 -9.29 -2.56
C PRO A 239 24.09 -7.82 -2.12
N ARG A 240 24.36 -6.91 -3.07
CA ARG A 240 24.47 -5.47 -2.81
C ARG A 240 23.13 -4.79 -2.48
N LEU A 241 22.01 -5.43 -2.78
CA LEU A 241 20.65 -4.96 -2.51
C LEU A 241 20.04 -5.62 -1.26
N SER A 242 20.75 -6.58 -0.65
CA SER A 242 20.29 -7.30 0.53
C SER A 242 20.33 -6.39 1.77
N LEU A 243 19.15 -6.08 2.34
CA LEU A 243 19.04 -5.42 3.63
C LEU A 243 19.76 -6.23 4.72
N LEU A 244 19.65 -7.56 4.67
CA LEU A 244 20.27 -8.44 5.66
C LEU A 244 21.80 -8.30 5.66
N ARG A 245 22.43 -8.33 4.47
CA ARG A 245 23.89 -8.18 4.35
C ARG A 245 24.35 -6.77 4.70
N VAL A 246 23.62 -5.75 4.25
CA VAL A 246 23.95 -4.35 4.56
C VAL A 246 23.83 -4.09 6.05
N GLY A 247 22.74 -4.52 6.69
CA GLY A 247 22.54 -4.37 8.13
C GLY A 247 23.62 -5.08 8.95
N ALA A 248 23.95 -6.34 8.60
CA ALA A 248 25.02 -7.08 9.25
C ALA A 248 26.39 -6.40 9.11
N ALA A 249 26.73 -5.88 7.92
CA ALA A 249 27.97 -5.16 7.71
C ALA A 249 28.04 -3.82 8.48
N LEU A 250 26.89 -3.24 8.83
CA LEU A 250 26.77 -2.05 9.68
C LEU A 250 26.69 -2.36 11.18
N GLY A 251 26.85 -3.64 11.55
CA GLY A 251 26.88 -4.12 12.94
C GLY A 251 25.49 -4.38 13.54
N PHE A 252 24.46 -4.62 12.72
CA PHE A 252 23.12 -5.01 13.19
C PHE A 252 22.84 -6.47 12.88
N THR A 253 22.27 -7.20 13.83
CA THR A 253 21.62 -8.47 13.49
C THR A 253 20.33 -8.16 12.74
N VAL A 254 20.09 -8.76 11.59
CA VAL A 254 18.85 -8.58 10.81
C VAL A 254 18.08 -9.88 10.76
N VAL A 255 16.83 -9.84 11.23
CA VAL A 255 15.85 -10.93 11.17
C VAL A 255 14.74 -10.51 10.21
N ALA A 256 14.76 -11.05 8.98
CA ALA A 256 13.63 -10.93 8.06
C ALA A 256 12.67 -12.09 8.33
N LEU A 257 11.54 -11.82 8.97
CA LEU A 257 10.57 -12.84 9.34
C LEU A 257 9.46 -12.93 8.28
N ASP A 258 9.09 -14.14 7.88
CA ASP A 258 7.84 -14.34 7.17
C ASP A 258 6.69 -14.01 8.13
N ARG A 259 5.76 -13.16 7.70
CA ARG A 259 4.60 -12.83 8.52
C ARG A 259 3.80 -14.10 8.81
N PRO A 260 3.15 -14.24 9.98
CA PRO A 260 2.17 -15.31 10.19
C PRO A 260 1.19 -15.34 9.02
N GLY A 261 1.02 -16.49 8.37
CA GLY A 261 0.22 -16.66 7.15
C GLY A 261 1.07 -16.89 5.91
N TYR A 262 2.37 -16.68 6.02
CA TYR A 262 3.34 -16.75 4.93
C TYR A 262 4.47 -17.71 5.29
N GLY A 263 5.26 -18.08 4.28
CA GLY A 263 6.36 -19.02 4.43
C GLY A 263 5.88 -20.36 4.99
N SER A 264 6.56 -20.87 6.02
CA SER A 264 6.21 -22.16 6.62
C SER A 264 4.87 -22.15 7.38
N SER A 265 4.39 -20.97 7.80
CA SER A 265 3.15 -20.86 8.57
C SER A 265 1.90 -20.87 7.69
N ALA A 266 2.03 -20.65 6.37
CA ALA A 266 0.90 -20.55 5.44
C ALA A 266 -0.13 -21.70 5.54
N PRO A 267 0.25 -22.97 5.77
CA PRO A 267 -0.71 -24.06 5.92
C PRO A 267 -1.52 -24.07 7.23
N TYR A 268 -1.35 -23.09 8.12
CA TYR A 268 -1.95 -23.06 9.47
C TYR A 268 -2.91 -21.87 9.70
N PRO A 269 -3.85 -21.57 8.80
CA PRO A 269 -4.68 -20.37 8.89
C PRO A 269 -5.47 -20.26 10.20
N ASP A 270 -5.91 -21.38 10.76
CA ASP A 270 -6.69 -21.44 12.01
C ASP A 270 -5.91 -20.95 13.25
N ALA A 271 -4.57 -20.98 13.20
CA ALA A 271 -3.73 -20.53 14.30
C ALA A 271 -3.55 -19.00 14.35
N MET A 272 -4.13 -18.27 13.40
CA MET A 272 -3.84 -16.87 13.15
C MET A 272 -5.02 -16.12 12.52
N GLN A 273 -6.23 -16.45 12.96
CA GLN A 273 -7.46 -15.75 12.57
C GLN A 273 -7.51 -14.37 13.22
N GLU A 274 -7.12 -14.28 14.50
CA GLU A 274 -7.16 -13.06 15.27
C GLU A 274 -5.83 -12.28 15.23
N PRO A 275 -5.85 -10.94 15.30
CA PRO A 275 -4.64 -10.12 15.31
C PRO A 275 -3.64 -10.49 16.40
N ASP A 276 -4.13 -10.76 17.61
CA ASP A 276 -3.26 -11.01 18.77
C ASP A 276 -2.52 -12.35 18.63
N GLN A 277 -3.12 -13.34 17.97
CA GLN A 277 -2.45 -14.60 17.64
C GLN A 277 -1.25 -14.36 16.73
N ARG A 278 -1.38 -13.47 15.73
CA ARG A 278 -0.29 -13.12 14.82
C ARG A 278 0.84 -12.39 15.54
N VAL A 279 0.49 -11.46 16.44
CA VAL A 279 1.46 -10.75 17.28
C VAL A 279 2.22 -11.72 18.18
N ALA A 280 1.52 -12.64 18.84
CA ALA A 280 2.12 -13.66 19.70
C ALA A 280 3.06 -14.59 18.91
N LEU A 281 2.65 -15.06 17.73
CA LEU A 281 3.48 -15.87 16.84
C LEU A 281 4.76 -15.13 16.40
N ALA A 282 4.64 -13.83 16.08
CA ALA A 282 5.77 -13.01 15.68
C ALA A 282 6.75 -12.80 16.85
N TYR A 283 6.26 -12.46 18.05
CA TYR A 283 7.10 -12.37 19.25
C TYR A 283 7.81 -13.69 19.55
N GLY A 284 7.07 -14.79 19.62
CA GLY A 284 7.64 -16.11 19.89
C GLY A 284 8.66 -16.54 18.84
N ALA A 285 8.47 -16.14 17.57
CA ALA A 285 9.44 -16.41 16.52
C ALA A 285 10.73 -15.60 16.72
N VAL A 286 10.62 -14.30 16.98
CA VAL A 286 11.78 -13.43 17.25
C VAL A 286 12.56 -13.92 18.46
N GLU A 287 11.87 -14.24 19.56
CA GLU A 287 12.47 -14.82 20.77
C GLU A 287 13.27 -16.09 20.46
N LYS A 288 12.67 -17.05 19.75
CA LYS A 288 13.32 -18.34 19.43
C LYS A 288 14.41 -18.21 18.38
N VAL A 289 14.32 -17.25 17.48
CA VAL A 289 15.36 -16.94 16.49
C VAL A 289 16.59 -16.35 17.19
N LEU A 290 16.38 -15.49 18.19
CA LEU A 290 17.43 -14.77 18.92
C LEU A 290 17.90 -15.48 20.19
N ALA A 291 17.33 -16.63 20.57
CA ALA A 291 17.38 -17.22 21.91
C ALA A 291 18.73 -17.16 22.65
N ASP A 292 19.85 -17.37 21.95
CA ASP A 292 21.20 -17.39 22.56
C ASP A 292 22.06 -16.17 22.18
N GLY A 293 21.51 -15.22 21.42
CA GLY A 293 22.21 -14.07 20.86
C GLY A 293 21.95 -12.76 21.61
N SER A 294 22.97 -11.91 21.67
CA SER A 294 22.83 -10.53 22.17
C SER A 294 21.83 -9.76 21.30
N ARG A 295 20.99 -8.94 21.93
CA ARG A 295 20.08 -8.01 21.25
C ARG A 295 20.67 -6.61 21.08
N GLY A 296 21.89 -6.39 21.56
CA GLY A 296 22.47 -5.06 21.65
C GLY A 296 21.57 -4.14 22.45
N ALA A 297 21.24 -2.97 21.89
CA ALA A 297 20.33 -2.02 22.51
C ALA A 297 18.86 -2.50 22.58
N GLY A 298 18.44 -3.48 21.77
CA GLY A 298 17.06 -3.92 21.67
C GLY A 298 16.60 -4.19 20.22
N LEU A 299 15.29 -4.20 20.01
CA LEU A 299 14.64 -4.52 18.74
C LEU A 299 14.16 -3.25 18.03
N PHE A 300 14.43 -3.15 16.73
CA PHE A 300 13.87 -2.12 15.85
C PHE A 300 13.00 -2.79 14.78
N LEU A 301 11.72 -2.46 14.76
CA LEU A 301 10.77 -3.09 13.82
C LEU A 301 10.74 -2.32 12.49
N LEU A 302 10.81 -3.05 11.38
CA LEU A 302 10.70 -2.49 10.03
C LEU A 302 9.56 -3.19 9.29
N GLY A 303 8.44 -2.50 9.08
CA GLY A 303 7.34 -3.01 8.25
C GLY A 303 7.40 -2.45 6.84
N HIS A 304 7.18 -3.28 5.82
CA HIS A 304 6.93 -2.83 4.45
C HIS A 304 5.49 -3.15 4.04
N SER A 305 4.74 -2.16 3.53
CA SER A 305 3.36 -2.32 3.05
C SER A 305 2.48 -3.02 4.13
N ALA A 306 1.86 -4.17 3.84
CA ALA A 306 1.06 -4.91 4.80
C ALA A 306 1.82 -5.31 6.08
N GLY A 307 3.16 -5.43 6.02
CA GLY A 307 3.98 -5.69 7.21
C GLY A 307 4.03 -4.53 8.20
N CYS A 308 3.63 -3.32 7.81
CA CYS A 308 3.50 -2.18 8.72
C CYS A 308 2.45 -2.45 9.80
N GLU A 309 1.36 -3.14 9.46
CA GLU A 309 0.28 -3.42 10.39
C GLU A 309 0.77 -4.30 11.55
N LEU A 310 1.46 -5.40 11.25
CA LEU A 310 2.06 -6.28 12.26
C LEU A 310 3.12 -5.55 13.10
N ALA A 311 3.97 -4.75 12.46
CA ALA A 311 5.00 -3.98 13.16
C ALA A 311 4.40 -2.96 14.15
N VAL A 312 3.32 -2.29 13.76
CA VAL A 312 2.62 -1.32 14.62
C VAL A 312 1.92 -2.04 15.77
N ARG A 313 1.26 -3.17 15.52
CA ARG A 313 0.63 -3.95 16.59
C ARG A 313 1.64 -4.44 17.60
N MET A 314 2.76 -5.01 17.16
CA MET A 314 3.84 -5.41 18.08
C MET A 314 4.33 -4.21 18.88
N ALA A 315 4.60 -3.07 18.25
CA ALA A 315 5.08 -1.87 18.95
C ALA A 315 4.06 -1.27 19.94
N ALA A 316 2.76 -1.49 19.72
CA ALA A 316 1.67 -1.01 20.58
C ALA A 316 1.23 -2.05 21.63
N ASP A 317 1.72 -3.28 21.53
CA ASP A 317 1.40 -4.38 22.44
C ASP A 317 1.97 -4.13 23.84
N GLU A 318 1.30 -4.64 24.87
CA GLU A 318 1.74 -4.49 26.27
C GLU A 318 3.13 -5.10 26.52
N ASN A 319 3.51 -6.12 25.75
CA ASN A 319 4.82 -6.79 25.87
C ASN A 319 5.95 -6.04 25.14
N ALA A 320 5.68 -4.91 24.47
CA ALA A 320 6.67 -4.21 23.66
C ALA A 320 7.91 -3.76 24.46
N VAL A 321 7.69 -3.32 25.70
CA VAL A 321 8.76 -2.89 26.61
C VAL A 321 9.62 -4.09 27.02
N ASP A 322 8.98 -5.19 27.42
CA ASP A 322 9.66 -6.41 27.88
C ASP A 322 10.42 -7.10 26.75
N ALA A 323 9.90 -7.04 25.52
CA ALA A 323 10.58 -7.50 24.32
C ALA A 323 11.77 -6.62 23.91
N GLY A 324 11.91 -5.43 24.52
CA GLY A 324 12.98 -4.48 24.23
C GLY A 324 12.81 -3.72 22.92
N ILE A 325 11.57 -3.42 22.50
CA ILE A 325 11.30 -2.64 21.29
C ILE A 325 11.72 -1.18 21.50
N LEU A 326 12.66 -0.73 20.68
CA LEU A 326 13.21 0.63 20.66
C LEU A 326 12.39 1.59 19.78
N GLY A 327 11.67 1.05 18.80
CA GLY A 327 10.89 1.82 17.84
C GLY A 327 10.53 1.01 16.61
N SER A 328 9.71 1.62 15.75
CA SER A 328 9.27 1.02 14.49
C SER A 328 9.39 2.03 13.35
N ALA A 329 9.70 1.53 12.15
CA ALA A 329 9.71 2.30 10.92
C ALA A 329 8.89 1.60 9.84
N TRP A 330 8.28 2.40 8.99
CA TRP A 330 7.60 1.94 7.80
C TRP A 330 7.86 2.92 6.64
N PRO A 331 8.29 2.44 5.47
CA PRO A 331 8.39 3.25 4.28
C PRO A 331 6.99 3.41 3.69
N ALA A 332 6.21 4.33 4.25
CA ALA A 332 5.20 5.06 3.48
C ALA A 332 5.91 6.24 2.79
N PRO A 333 5.41 6.78 1.67
CA PRO A 333 5.85 8.08 1.21
C PRO A 333 5.47 9.11 2.29
N ALA A 334 6.44 9.43 3.14
CA ALA A 334 6.37 10.37 4.27
C ALA A 334 5.38 10.03 5.40
N CYS A 335 5.77 9.14 6.33
CA CYS A 335 5.34 9.22 7.74
C CYS A 335 6.27 8.34 8.59
N GLY A 336 7.24 8.93 9.29
CA GLY A 336 8.01 8.24 10.32
C GLY A 336 7.43 8.56 11.70
N THR A 337 7.19 7.55 12.52
CA THR A 337 6.78 7.72 13.93
C THR A 337 7.92 7.28 14.83
N ALA A 338 8.37 8.17 15.72
CA ALA A 338 9.30 7.82 16.79
C ALA A 338 8.50 7.57 18.07
N ILE A 339 8.51 6.34 18.58
CA ILE A 339 7.92 5.99 19.88
C ILE A 339 9.04 6.06 20.92
N ARG A 340 8.83 6.82 21.99
CA ARG A 340 9.74 6.92 23.14
C ARG A 340 9.15 6.09 24.28
N PRO A 341 9.91 5.20 24.95
CA PRO A 341 9.38 4.49 26.11
C PRO A 341 9.13 5.46 27.28
N PRO A 342 8.15 5.17 28.16
CA PRO A 342 7.95 5.91 29.39
C PRO A 342 9.19 5.76 30.30
N ARG A 343 9.52 6.84 31.00
CA ARG A 343 10.68 6.93 31.91
C ARG A 343 10.52 6.06 33.14
#